data_AF-A0A967WAJ8-F1
#
_entry.id   AF-A0A967WAJ8-F1
#
_cell.length_a   1.000
_cell.length_b   1.000
_cell.length_c   1.000
_cell.angle_alpha   90.00
_cell.angle_beta   90.00
_cell.angle_gamma   90.00
#
_symmetry.space_group_name_H-M   'P 1'
#
loop_
_entity.id
_entity.type
_entity.pdbx_description
1 polymer ?
#
loop_
_entity_poly.entity_id
_entity_poly.type
_entity_poly.pdbx_seq_one_letter_code
_entity_poly.pdbx_strand_id
1 'polypeptide(L)'
;TVAPTRVTLYADAPAGLFYAVQTLRQLIRLHSQTSGAGPDAPRVGPLPAMAIRDWPTMPYRGLMLDISRRKVPTLATLKQLAAELSHYKLNVLQLYTEHTFQFPRHPKIGAGCGSLSSQDILELDGVCRQHHVEL
;
A
#
# COMPACT_ATOMS: atom_id res chain seq x y z
N THR A 1 -13.39 3.40 16.88
CA THR A 1 -13.46 3.47 18.35
C THR A 1 -12.97 2.17 18.95
N VAL A 2 -12.05 2.25 19.89
CA VAL A 2 -11.58 1.13 20.72
C VAL A 2 -12.28 1.25 22.07
N ALA A 3 -13.06 0.25 22.43
CA ALA A 3 -13.70 0.08 23.73
C ALA A 3 -13.08 -1.15 24.43
N PRO A 4 -13.26 -1.31 25.76
CA PRO A 4 -12.61 -2.39 26.51
C PRO A 4 -12.84 -3.80 25.96
N THR A 5 -14.00 -4.05 25.34
CA THR A 5 -14.40 -5.38 24.84
C THR A 5 -14.55 -5.45 23.32
N ARG A 6 -14.48 -4.32 22.60
CA ARG A 6 -14.71 -4.28 21.15
C ARG A 6 -13.98 -3.14 20.46
N VAL A 7 -13.58 -3.39 19.22
CA VAL A 7 -13.15 -2.35 18.28
C VAL A 7 -14.23 -2.18 17.22
N THR A 8 -14.66 -0.95 17.00
CA THR A 8 -15.63 -0.60 15.96
C THR A 8 -14.97 0.35 14.96
N LEU A 9 -14.96 -0.05 13.69
CA LEU A 9 -14.52 0.79 12.56
C LEU A 9 -15.76 1.23 11.77
N TYR A 10 -15.79 2.49 11.36
CA TYR A 10 -16.87 3.08 10.57
C TYR A 10 -16.25 3.95 9.48
N ALA A 11 -16.82 3.90 8.28
CA ALA A 11 -16.56 4.87 7.23
C ALA A 11 -17.73 4.92 6.26
N ASP A 12 -17.88 6.05 5.57
CA ASP A 12 -18.95 6.27 4.59
C ASP A 12 -18.64 5.63 3.22
N ALA A 13 -17.42 5.11 3.03
CA ALA A 13 -16.98 4.46 1.80
C ALA A 13 -15.99 3.32 2.07
N PRO A 14 -15.88 2.32 1.17
CA PRO A 14 -14.96 1.18 1.34
C PRO A 14 -13.50 1.58 1.60
N ALA A 15 -13.00 2.62 0.93
CA ALA A 15 -11.63 3.11 1.13
C ALA A 15 -11.39 3.61 2.56
N GLY A 16 -12.38 4.26 3.18
CA GLY A 16 -12.28 4.71 4.57
C GLY A 16 -12.20 3.55 5.55
N LEU A 17 -12.97 2.47 5.31
CA LEU A 17 -12.87 1.25 6.12
C LEU A 17 -11.49 0.60 5.96
N PHE A 18 -10.98 0.53 4.72
CA PHE A 18 -9.64 0.01 4.46
C PHE A 18 -8.57 0.80 5.23
N TYR A 19 -8.61 2.13 5.20
CA TYR A 19 -7.65 2.97 5.92
C TYR A 19 -7.83 2.87 7.45
N ALA A 20 -9.05 2.71 7.95
CA ALA A 20 -9.32 2.46 9.37
C ALA A 20 -8.67 1.13 9.82
N VAL A 21 -8.70 0.09 8.98
CA VAL A 21 -7.97 -1.17 9.23
C VAL A 21 -6.46 -0.93 9.27
N GLN A 22 -5.89 -0.06 8.41
CA GLN A 22 -4.46 0.26 8.49
C GLN A 22 -4.08 0.92 9.80
N THR A 23 -4.88 1.87 10.29
CA THR A 23 -4.69 2.47 11.62
C THR A 23 -4.77 1.41 12.72
N LEU A 24 -5.74 0.50 12.66
CA LEU A 24 -5.85 -0.60 13.63
C LEU A 24 -4.62 -1.52 13.60
N ARG A 25 -4.11 -1.86 12.41
CA ARG A 25 -2.87 -2.65 12.26
C ARG A 25 -1.67 -1.97 12.91
N GLN A 26 -1.56 -0.65 12.77
CA GLN A 26 -0.49 0.13 13.41
C GLN A 26 -0.64 0.13 14.94
N LEU A 27 -1.86 0.34 15.46
CA LEU A 27 -2.13 0.26 16.89
C LEU A 27 -1.79 -1.12 17.47
N ILE A 28 -2.18 -2.20 16.78
CA ILE A 28 -1.85 -3.57 17.18
C ILE A 28 -0.33 -3.74 17.23
N ARG A 29 0.40 -3.34 16.18
CA ARG A 29 1.87 -3.46 16.15
C ARG A 29 2.55 -2.69 17.28
N LEU A 30 2.08 -1.49 17.60
CA LEU A 30 2.62 -0.67 18.69
C LEU A 30 2.41 -1.31 20.07
N HIS A 31 1.36 -2.12 20.24
CA HIS A 31 1.04 -2.81 21.49
C HIS A 31 1.37 -4.31 21.45
N SER A 32 1.98 -4.80 20.38
CA SER A 32 2.50 -6.15 20.30
C SER A 32 3.76 -6.27 21.14
N GLN A 33 3.88 -7.39 21.86
CA GLN A 33 5.07 -7.67 22.66
C GLN A 33 6.22 -8.06 21.72
N THR A 34 7.34 -7.34 21.78
CA THR A 34 8.41 -7.48 20.79
C THR A 34 9.46 -8.53 21.14
N SER A 35 9.59 -8.99 22.39
CA SER A 35 10.46 -10.11 22.81
C SER A 35 10.28 -10.40 24.30
N GLY A 36 10.40 -11.66 24.73
CA GLY A 36 10.48 -12.05 26.15
C GLY A 36 9.18 -12.46 26.83
N ALA A 37 8.08 -12.55 26.06
CA ALA A 37 6.82 -13.06 26.56
C ALA A 37 6.84 -14.60 26.61
N GLY A 38 6.37 -15.19 27.71
CA GLY A 38 6.22 -16.64 27.82
C GLY A 38 5.31 -17.20 26.71
N PRO A 39 5.37 -18.52 26.43
CA PRO A 39 4.63 -19.15 25.33
C PRO A 39 3.11 -18.91 25.38
N ASP A 40 2.55 -18.63 26.55
CA ASP A 40 1.11 -18.43 26.78
C ASP A 40 0.69 -16.95 26.84
N ALA A 41 1.63 -16.02 26.70
CA ALA A 41 1.32 -14.59 26.75
C ALA A 41 0.55 -14.14 25.49
N PRO A 42 -0.45 -13.25 25.62
CA PRO A 42 -1.12 -12.68 24.46
C PRO A 42 -0.13 -11.95 23.55
N ARG A 43 -0.16 -12.27 22.24
CA ARG A 43 0.71 -11.62 21.24
C ARG A 43 0.52 -10.10 21.14
N VAL A 44 -0.64 -9.62 21.56
CA VAL A 44 -1.02 -8.20 21.55
C VAL A 44 -1.46 -7.84 22.96
N GLY A 45 -0.83 -6.82 23.55
CA GLY A 45 -1.25 -6.24 24.82
C GLY A 45 -2.60 -5.51 24.71
N PRO A 46 -3.16 -5.06 25.84
CA PRO A 46 -4.41 -4.31 25.82
C PRO A 46 -4.26 -3.00 25.04
N LEU A 47 -5.20 -2.74 24.13
CA LEU A 47 -5.30 -1.45 23.45
C LEU A 47 -6.01 -0.44 24.36
N PRO A 48 -5.51 0.80 24.51
CA PRO A 48 -6.20 1.81 25.30
C PRO A 48 -7.55 2.18 24.67
N ALA A 49 -8.54 2.46 25.51
CA ALA A 49 -9.84 2.94 25.05
C ALA A 49 -9.70 4.33 24.40
N MET A 50 -10.14 4.47 23.15
CA MET A 50 -9.95 5.69 22.37
C MET A 50 -10.96 5.85 21.22
N ALA A 51 -11.15 7.09 20.79
CA ALA A 51 -11.86 7.44 19.57
C ALA A 51 -10.93 8.20 18.62
N ILE A 52 -10.83 7.71 17.38
CA ILE A 52 -10.07 8.34 16.30
C ILE A 52 -11.07 8.77 15.23
N ARG A 53 -11.03 10.05 14.85
CA ARG A 53 -11.71 10.59 13.68
C ARG A 53 -10.61 11.07 12.72
N ASP A 54 -10.58 10.51 11.52
CA ASP A 54 -9.47 10.67 10.58
C ASP A 54 -10.04 10.91 9.18
N TRP A 55 -9.46 11.87 8.45
CA TRP A 55 -9.79 12.19 7.07
C TRP A 55 -8.59 12.83 6.38
N PRO A 56 -8.38 12.61 5.07
CA PRO A 56 -7.24 13.18 4.38
C PRO A 56 -7.45 14.66 4.08
N THR A 57 -6.42 15.48 4.31
CA THR A 57 -6.40 16.90 3.87
C THR A 57 -6.31 17.03 2.35
N MET A 58 -5.54 16.13 1.71
CA MET A 58 -5.35 16.11 0.26
C MET A 58 -6.01 14.86 -0.32
N PRO A 59 -6.89 14.97 -1.33
CA PRO A 59 -7.56 13.82 -1.93
C PRO A 59 -6.57 12.87 -2.63
N TYR A 60 -5.51 13.41 -3.22
CA TYR A 60 -4.42 12.67 -3.87
C TYR A 60 -3.16 12.73 -3.01
N ARG A 61 -2.63 11.57 -2.65
CA ARG A 61 -1.45 11.39 -1.80
C ARG A 61 -0.58 10.34 -2.46
N GLY A 62 0.34 10.80 -3.30
CA GLY A 62 1.03 9.95 -4.26
C GLY A 62 2.52 9.79 -4.05
N LEU A 63 3.05 8.70 -4.58
CA LEU A 63 4.48 8.51 -4.83
C LEU A 63 4.70 8.43 -6.34
N MET A 64 5.56 9.28 -6.88
CA MET A 64 6.10 9.09 -8.23
C MET A 64 7.43 8.34 -8.15
N LEU A 65 7.50 7.17 -8.79
CA LEU A 65 8.68 6.34 -8.85
C LEU A 65 9.33 6.44 -10.24
N ASP A 66 10.59 6.90 -10.27
CA ASP A 66 11.40 6.88 -11.48
C ASP A 66 11.88 5.45 -11.79
N ILE A 67 11.34 4.90 -12.86
CA ILE A 67 11.73 3.58 -13.38
C ILE A 67 12.52 3.68 -14.69
N SER A 68 13.09 4.84 -14.99
CA SER A 68 13.80 5.13 -16.25
C SER A 68 15.30 5.39 -16.05
N ARG A 69 15.78 5.51 -14.81
CA ARG A 69 17.18 5.75 -14.47
C ARG A 69 17.90 4.48 -14.00
N ARG A 70 18.06 3.52 -14.91
CA ARG A 70 18.78 2.23 -14.79
C ARG A 70 17.97 1.06 -14.24
N LYS A 71 17.36 1.18 -13.05
CA LYS A 71 16.70 0.04 -12.39
C LYS A 71 15.19 0.08 -12.60
N VAL A 72 14.68 -0.83 -13.40
CA VAL A 72 13.24 -1.14 -13.46
C VAL A 72 12.93 -2.16 -12.36
N PRO A 73 12.09 -1.83 -11.36
CA PRO A 73 11.69 -2.80 -10.36
C PRO A 73 10.89 -3.95 -10.98
N THR A 74 10.99 -5.14 -10.39
CA THR A 74 10.16 -6.26 -10.82
C THR A 74 8.68 -5.97 -10.56
N LEU A 75 7.78 -6.62 -11.30
CA LEU A 75 6.34 -6.51 -11.04
C LEU A 75 5.97 -6.89 -9.60
N ALA A 76 6.63 -7.91 -9.02
CA ALA A 76 6.45 -8.28 -7.63
C ALA A 76 6.82 -7.15 -6.66
N THR A 77 7.93 -6.46 -6.92
CA THR A 77 8.36 -5.29 -6.15
C THR A 77 7.35 -4.15 -6.24
N LEU A 78 6.82 -3.85 -7.44
CA LEU A 78 5.83 -2.79 -7.63
C LEU A 78 4.51 -3.09 -6.91
N LYS A 79 4.06 -4.35 -6.94
CA LYS A 79 2.88 -4.79 -6.19
C LYS A 79 3.07 -4.66 -4.67
N GLN A 80 4.25 -5.06 -4.18
CA GLN A 80 4.60 -4.89 -2.78
C GLN A 80 4.61 -3.40 -2.40
N LEU A 81 5.17 -2.55 -3.27
CA LEU A 81 5.18 -1.11 -3.07
C LEU A 81 3.75 -0.55 -2.98
N ALA A 82 2.83 -0.94 -3.87
CA ALA A 82 1.43 -0.50 -3.80
C ALA A 82 0.78 -0.91 -2.46
N ALA A 83 1.01 -2.14 -2.00
CA ALA A 83 0.52 -2.59 -0.70
C ALA A 83 1.13 -1.77 0.46
N GLU A 84 2.41 -1.43 0.38
CA GLU A 84 3.11 -0.62 1.39
C GLU A 84 2.61 0.83 1.40
N LEU A 85 2.45 1.46 0.24
CA LEU A 85 1.86 2.80 0.12
C LEU A 85 0.48 2.87 0.77
N SER A 86 -0.36 1.86 0.53
CA SER A 86 -1.69 1.77 1.10
C SER A 86 -1.68 1.68 2.64
N HIS A 87 -0.64 1.07 3.22
CA HIS A 87 -0.46 1.00 4.67
C HIS A 87 -0.29 2.39 5.29
N TYR A 88 0.36 3.30 4.56
CA TYR A 88 0.54 4.70 4.93
C TYR A 88 -0.58 5.62 4.40
N LYS A 89 -1.67 5.04 3.90
CA LYS A 89 -2.83 5.76 3.32
C LYS A 89 -2.48 6.62 2.09
N LEU A 90 -1.35 6.34 1.44
CA LEU A 90 -1.05 6.86 0.10
C LEU A 90 -1.93 6.13 -0.91
N ASN A 91 -2.48 6.86 -1.88
CA ASN A 91 -3.51 6.36 -2.79
C ASN A 91 -3.20 6.62 -4.27
N VAL A 92 -1.99 7.06 -4.59
CA VAL A 92 -1.52 7.18 -5.98
C VAL A 92 -0.11 6.61 -6.07
N LEU A 93 0.14 5.75 -7.05
CA LEU A 93 1.46 5.30 -7.46
C LEU A 93 1.63 5.74 -8.91
N GLN A 94 2.52 6.69 -9.17
CA GLN A 94 2.82 7.12 -10.53
C GLN A 94 4.17 6.53 -10.95
N LEU A 95 4.22 5.90 -12.12
CA LEU A 95 5.48 5.45 -12.71
C LEU A 95 5.99 6.53 -13.68
N TYR A 96 7.18 7.07 -13.40
CA TYR A 96 7.87 7.91 -14.36
C TYR A 96 8.60 7.02 -15.38
N THR A 97 8.09 7.04 -16.61
CA THR A 97 8.51 6.14 -17.70
C THR A 97 8.91 6.95 -18.93
N GLU A 98 10.15 6.79 -19.36
CA GLU A 98 10.66 7.30 -20.64
C GLU A 98 10.69 6.19 -21.70
N HIS A 99 11.43 5.12 -21.41
CA HIS A 99 11.67 4.01 -22.35
C HIS A 99 11.38 2.65 -21.74
N THR A 100 11.05 2.56 -20.45
CA THR A 100 10.95 1.31 -19.69
C THR A 100 9.56 0.66 -19.75
N PHE A 101 8.88 0.88 -20.88
CA PHE A 101 7.66 0.22 -21.30
C PHE A 101 7.86 -0.44 -22.66
N GLN A 102 7.27 -1.61 -22.88
CA GLN A 102 7.38 -2.32 -24.16
C GLN A 102 6.43 -1.70 -25.18
N PHE A 103 6.97 -1.07 -26.22
CA PHE A 103 6.20 -0.50 -27.32
C PHE A 103 6.14 -1.50 -28.50
N PRO A 104 5.01 -2.21 -28.73
CA PRO A 104 4.98 -3.30 -29.73
C PRO A 104 5.27 -2.84 -31.16
N ARG A 105 4.89 -1.59 -31.50
CA ARG A 105 5.17 -0.96 -32.80
C ARG A 105 6.59 -0.40 -32.93
N HIS A 106 7.30 -0.26 -31.81
CA HIS A 106 8.66 0.30 -31.75
C HIS A 106 9.55 -0.54 -30.82
N PRO A 107 9.82 -1.82 -31.15
CA PRO A 107 10.44 -2.78 -30.22
C PRO A 107 11.88 -2.45 -29.82
N LYS A 108 12.53 -1.50 -30.51
CA LYS A 108 13.87 -1.01 -30.15
C LYS A 108 13.87 -0.10 -28.91
N ILE A 109 12.73 0.53 -28.58
CA ILE A 109 12.62 1.40 -27.42
C ILE A 109 12.64 0.53 -26.16
N GLY A 110 13.61 0.76 -25.28
CA GLY A 110 13.74 0.01 -24.02
C GLY A 110 14.12 -1.46 -24.17
N ALA A 111 14.61 -1.87 -25.34
CA ALA A 111 15.07 -3.24 -25.55
C ALA A 111 16.22 -3.58 -24.59
N GLY A 112 16.08 -4.68 -23.84
CA GLY A 112 17.08 -5.13 -22.86
C GLY A 112 17.09 -4.36 -21.53
N CYS A 113 16.18 -3.40 -21.33
CA CYS A 113 16.12 -2.59 -20.11
C CYS A 113 15.26 -3.19 -18.98
N GLY A 114 14.67 -4.38 -19.18
CA GLY A 114 13.70 -4.96 -18.24
C GLY A 114 12.33 -4.25 -18.26
N SER A 115 11.97 -3.66 -19.40
CA SER A 115 10.74 -2.88 -19.58
C SER A 115 9.46 -3.66 -19.28
N LEU A 116 8.50 -2.99 -18.65
CA LEU A 116 7.19 -3.54 -18.35
C LEU A 116 6.35 -3.71 -19.62
N SER A 117 5.66 -4.82 -19.74
CA SER A 117 4.66 -5.05 -20.79
C SER A 117 3.31 -4.40 -20.45
N SER A 118 2.42 -4.29 -21.42
CA SER A 118 1.03 -3.88 -21.17
C SER A 118 0.31 -4.83 -20.19
N GLN A 119 0.62 -6.12 -20.23
CA GLN A 119 0.07 -7.10 -19.30
C GLN A 119 0.58 -6.86 -17.86
N ASP A 120 1.86 -6.52 -17.70
CA ASP A 120 2.43 -6.20 -16.37
C ASP A 120 1.74 -4.96 -15.78
N ILE A 121 1.47 -3.93 -16.60
CA ILE A 121 0.78 -2.71 -16.15
C ILE A 121 -0.66 -3.02 -15.73
N LEU A 122 -1.41 -3.80 -16.51
CA LEU A 122 -2.78 -4.20 -16.16
C LEU A 122 -2.83 -5.04 -14.88
N GLU A 123 -1.85 -5.92 -14.70
CA GLU A 123 -1.74 -6.75 -13.51
C GLU A 123 -1.36 -5.92 -12.27
N LEU A 124 -0.45 -4.95 -12.41
CA LEU A 124 -0.11 -4.01 -11.36
C LEU A 124 -1.32 -3.16 -10.96
N ASP A 125 -2.02 -2.59 -11.93
CA ASP A 125 -3.22 -1.78 -11.75
C ASP A 125 -4.33 -2.55 -11.01
N GLY A 126 -4.54 -3.83 -11.36
CA GLY A 126 -5.44 -4.72 -10.62
C GLY A 126 -5.09 -4.83 -9.13
N VAL A 127 -3.80 -4.98 -8.79
CA VAL A 127 -3.34 -5.01 -7.40
C VAL A 127 -3.45 -3.64 -6.73
N CYS A 128 -3.08 -2.56 -7.40
CA CYS A 128 -3.24 -1.20 -6.88
C CYS A 128 -4.68 -0.93 -6.45
N ARG A 129 -5.67 -1.31 -7.28
CA ARG A 129 -7.10 -1.16 -6.93
C ARG A 129 -7.52 -1.93 -5.67
N GLN A 130 -7.02 -3.15 -5.49
CA GLN A 130 -7.28 -3.95 -4.27
C GLN A 130 -6.76 -3.26 -3.00
N HIS A 131 -5.76 -2.38 -3.15
CA HIS A 131 -5.14 -1.62 -2.08
C HIS A 131 -5.63 -0.17 -1.99
N HIS A 132 -6.67 0.22 -2.74
CA HIS A 132 -7.13 1.61 -2.83
C HIS A 132 -6.02 2.58 -3.26
N VAL A 133 -5.18 2.14 -4.19
CA VAL A 133 -4.15 2.92 -4.88
C VAL A 133 -4.54 3.05 -6.35
N GLU A 134 -4.47 4.26 -6.87
CA GLU A 134 -4.58 4.59 -8.30
C GLU A 134 -3.19 4.47 -8.94
N LEU A 135 -3.09 3.83 -10.11
CA LEU A 135 -1.85 3.70 -10.90
C LEU A 135 -1.84 4.70 -12.06
#